data_AF-A0A1M7Y4Z4-F1
#
_entry.id   AF-A0A1M7Y4Z4-F1
#
_cell.length_a   1.000
_cell.length_b   1.000
_cell.length_c   1.000
_cell.angle_alpha   90.00
_cell.angle_beta   90.00
_cell.angle_gamma   90.00
#
_symmetry.space_group_name_H-M   'P 1'
#
loop_
_entity.id
_entity.type
_entity.pdbx_description
1 polymer ?
#
loop_
_entity_poly.entity_id
_entity_poly.type
_entity_poly.pdbx_seq_one_letter_code
_entity_poly.pdbx_strand_id
1 'polypeptide(L)'
;MKKKLAISTFVIIFLISVVTYVLQDQKYRAAIKPAEIADIPVTGQLLETQFYYQQLTEEEKKIYEEIKELLNQHKGGEIVLEQPINAKSYFHIESSLRYDGISYWYLAYLFPFSSDNTHVIPANEQYSEEKKIDKILLIIDSDKFQREMPVISEEDVTNSKEESTDIYQNMKDAIDYLMDNEDSYYDGINEKIEKNLQQIIDDMSKGLNQEEAVQYFSQWLVDHMVYDPAIAKYIMTGDLVGYDFRKQISAGSITSINDRIGTCTGFSLILTNLCNRVGMEAYVVLGDTPGGRHGWAAIKIGDETYYKDPTSEIENQKVKPLQTEVQFYQYFHKTYKPFSDLFQY
;
A
#
# COMPACT_ATOMS: atom_id res chain seq x y z
N MET A 1 -54.86 9.96 -28.68
CA MET A 1 -54.39 8.57 -28.44
C MET A 1 -52.87 8.44 -28.36
N LYS A 2 -52.09 8.88 -29.38
CA LYS A 2 -50.63 8.68 -29.44
C LYS A 2 -49.81 9.24 -28.24
N LYS A 3 -50.15 10.42 -27.71
CA LYS A 3 -49.49 11.00 -26.53
C LYS A 3 -49.71 10.21 -25.23
N LYS A 4 -50.93 9.70 -25.01
CA LYS A 4 -51.23 8.86 -23.84
C LYS A 4 -50.45 7.54 -23.91
N LEU A 5 -50.39 6.93 -25.10
CA LEU A 5 -49.63 5.70 -25.33
C LEU A 5 -48.11 5.90 -25.08
N ALA A 6 -47.53 6.98 -25.59
CA ALA A 6 -46.12 7.31 -25.38
C ALA A 6 -45.75 7.56 -23.91
N ILE A 7 -46.61 8.27 -23.17
CA ILE A 7 -46.42 8.51 -21.72
C ILE A 7 -46.51 7.18 -20.95
N SER A 8 -47.49 6.32 -21.26
CA SER A 8 -47.58 5.00 -20.62
C SER A 8 -46.37 4.11 -20.93
N THR A 9 -45.84 4.14 -22.16
CA THR A 9 -44.62 3.38 -22.51
C THR A 9 -43.40 3.89 -21.74
N PHE A 10 -43.24 5.20 -21.59
CA PHE A 10 -42.12 5.79 -20.85
C PHE A 10 -42.17 5.45 -19.35
N VAL A 11 -43.36 5.50 -18.75
CA VAL A 11 -43.56 5.11 -17.35
C VAL A 11 -43.26 3.62 -17.13
N ILE A 12 -43.65 2.75 -18.07
CA ILE A 12 -43.33 1.32 -18.00
C ILE A 12 -41.83 1.09 -18.10
N ILE A 13 -41.13 1.74 -19.03
CA ILE A 13 -39.66 1.64 -19.16
C ILE A 13 -38.98 2.12 -17.88
N PHE A 14 -39.38 3.29 -17.35
CA PHE A 14 -38.83 3.83 -16.11
C PHE A 14 -39.06 2.88 -14.92
N LEU A 15 -40.26 2.32 -14.78
CA LEU A 15 -40.55 1.34 -13.72
C LEU A 15 -39.74 0.05 -13.90
N ILE A 16 -39.57 -0.45 -15.12
CA ILE A 16 -38.71 -1.59 -15.40
C ILE A 16 -37.26 -1.24 -15.02
N SER A 17 -36.75 -0.07 -15.38
CA SER A 17 -35.40 0.36 -15.02
C SER A 17 -35.21 0.45 -13.51
N VAL A 18 -36.18 1.03 -12.78
CA VAL A 18 -36.15 1.12 -11.31
C VAL A 18 -36.23 -0.27 -10.67
N VAL A 19 -37.13 -1.14 -11.14
CA VAL A 19 -37.25 -2.52 -10.62
C VAL A 19 -35.99 -3.33 -10.95
N THR A 20 -35.41 -3.17 -12.13
CA THR A 20 -34.16 -3.83 -12.51
C THR A 20 -33.03 -3.35 -11.62
N TYR A 21 -32.93 -2.03 -11.38
CA TYR A 21 -31.97 -1.43 -10.46
C TYR A 21 -32.16 -1.92 -9.02
N VAL A 22 -33.40 -1.99 -8.51
CA VAL A 22 -33.69 -2.49 -7.16
C VAL A 22 -33.41 -3.99 -7.03
N LEU A 23 -33.75 -4.80 -8.03
CA LEU A 23 -33.46 -6.24 -8.03
C LEU A 23 -31.97 -6.52 -8.17
N GLN A 24 -31.26 -5.71 -8.93
CA GLN A 24 -29.81 -5.70 -9.00
C GLN A 24 -29.22 -5.32 -7.64
N ASP A 25 -29.60 -4.17 -7.06
CA ASP A 25 -29.19 -3.71 -5.72
C ASP A 25 -29.48 -4.77 -4.63
N GLN A 26 -30.64 -5.44 -4.67
CA GLN A 26 -30.96 -6.52 -3.73
C GLN A 26 -30.11 -7.78 -3.93
N LYS A 27 -29.81 -8.16 -5.17
CA LYS A 27 -28.86 -9.25 -5.46
C LYS A 27 -27.43 -8.87 -5.09
N TYR A 28 -27.07 -7.59 -5.16
CA TYR A 28 -25.76 -7.06 -4.78
C TYR A 28 -25.62 -6.89 -3.27
N ARG A 29 -26.71 -6.65 -2.55
CA ARG A 29 -26.79 -6.65 -1.07
C ARG A 29 -27.06 -8.04 -0.50
N ALA A 30 -27.26 -9.05 -1.34
CA ALA A 30 -27.29 -10.42 -0.85
C ALA A 30 -25.94 -10.66 -0.16
N ALA A 31 -26.02 -10.90 1.15
CA ALA A 31 -24.88 -11.09 2.02
C ALA A 31 -23.92 -12.15 1.45
N ILE A 32 -22.68 -12.14 1.98
CA ILE A 32 -21.80 -13.32 1.99
C ILE A 32 -22.68 -14.56 2.11
N LYS A 33 -22.53 -15.53 1.21
CA LYS A 33 -23.32 -16.76 1.32
C LYS A 33 -23.11 -17.28 2.74
N PRO A 34 -24.15 -17.33 3.60
CA PRO A 34 -23.97 -17.63 5.03
C PRO A 34 -23.50 -19.06 5.31
N ALA A 35 -23.25 -19.85 4.28
CA ALA A 35 -22.82 -21.22 4.40
C ALA A 35 -21.31 -21.24 4.66
N GLU A 36 -20.97 -21.21 5.95
CA GLU A 36 -19.65 -21.46 6.55
C GLU A 36 -18.68 -20.27 6.57
N ILE A 37 -19.11 -19.11 7.10
CA ILE A 37 -18.14 -18.13 7.61
C ILE A 37 -17.46 -18.76 8.83
N ALA A 38 -16.17 -19.05 8.70
CA ALA A 38 -15.40 -19.67 9.77
C ALA A 38 -15.23 -18.72 10.95
N ASP A 39 -15.06 -19.29 12.14
CA ASP A 39 -14.54 -18.55 13.28
C ASP A 39 -13.12 -18.05 12.97
N ILE A 40 -12.70 -16.99 13.66
CA ILE A 40 -11.32 -16.50 13.58
C ILE A 40 -10.35 -17.62 13.97
N PRO A 41 -9.32 -17.93 13.16
CA PRO A 41 -8.30 -18.90 13.53
C PRO A 41 -7.57 -18.46 14.81
N VAL A 42 -7.64 -19.26 15.87
CA VAL A 42 -6.93 -18.97 17.12
C VAL A 42 -5.46 -19.37 16.98
N THR A 43 -4.68 -18.60 16.22
CA THR A 43 -3.25 -18.90 16.01
C THR A 43 -2.33 -18.05 16.86
N GLY A 44 -2.76 -16.87 17.32
CA GLY A 44 -1.94 -15.96 18.14
C GLY A 44 -0.61 -15.54 17.49
N GLN A 45 -0.39 -15.89 16.23
CA GLN A 45 0.80 -15.62 15.43
C GLN A 45 0.39 -14.85 14.19
N LEU A 46 1.14 -13.80 13.87
CA LEU A 46 0.99 -13.01 12.66
C LEU A 46 1.11 -13.93 11.43
N LEU A 47 0.09 -13.95 10.58
CA LEU A 47 0.16 -14.58 9.28
C LEU A 47 0.93 -13.67 8.32
N GLU A 48 2.16 -14.04 7.97
CA GLU A 48 2.94 -13.31 6.97
C GLU A 48 2.42 -13.64 5.56
N THR A 49 1.79 -12.66 4.92
CA THR A 49 1.40 -12.77 3.51
C THR A 49 2.62 -12.69 2.60
N GLN A 50 2.59 -13.46 1.51
CA GLN A 50 3.62 -13.51 0.45
C GLN A 50 3.01 -13.20 -0.92
N PHE A 51 1.90 -12.45 -0.95
CA PHE A 51 1.11 -12.22 -2.17
C PHE A 51 1.97 -11.64 -3.29
N TYR A 52 2.80 -10.65 -2.97
CA TYR A 52 3.68 -10.02 -3.94
C TYR A 52 5.00 -10.78 -4.14
N TYR A 53 5.60 -11.32 -3.08
CA TYR A 53 6.81 -12.14 -3.13
C TYR A 53 6.66 -13.36 -4.04
N GLN A 54 5.49 -14.02 -4.04
CA GLN A 54 5.23 -15.17 -4.91
C GLN A 54 5.19 -14.83 -6.41
N GLN A 55 5.00 -13.55 -6.75
CA GLN A 55 4.97 -13.06 -8.13
C GLN A 55 6.38 -12.69 -8.65
N LEU A 56 7.38 -12.63 -7.76
CA LEU A 56 8.76 -12.34 -8.14
C LEU A 56 9.38 -13.50 -8.94
N THR A 57 10.20 -13.14 -9.92
CA THR A 57 11.13 -14.07 -10.58
C THR A 57 12.21 -14.53 -9.60
N GLU A 58 12.88 -15.64 -9.91
CA GLU A 58 13.98 -16.15 -9.06
C GLU A 58 15.16 -15.16 -8.94
N GLU A 59 15.37 -14.32 -9.95
CA GLU A 59 16.37 -13.25 -9.93
C GLU A 59 15.94 -12.12 -8.97
N GLU A 60 14.68 -11.68 -9.07
CA GLU A 60 14.13 -10.66 -8.16
C GLU A 60 14.07 -11.14 -6.71
N LYS A 61 13.76 -12.42 -6.46
CA LYS A 61 13.74 -13.00 -5.10
C LYS A 61 15.11 -12.94 -4.43
N LYS A 62 16.20 -13.18 -5.16
CA LYS A 62 17.56 -13.09 -4.59
C LYS A 62 17.86 -11.68 -4.10
N ILE A 63 17.53 -10.67 -4.92
CA ILE A 63 17.74 -9.25 -4.59
C ILE A 63 16.84 -8.86 -3.42
N TYR A 64 15.57 -9.30 -3.43
CA TYR A 64 14.63 -9.09 -2.33
C TYR A 64 15.15 -9.65 -1.00
N GLU A 65 15.62 -10.90 -0.98
CA GLU A 65 16.13 -11.52 0.26
C GLU A 65 17.42 -10.87 0.76
N GLU A 66 18.29 -10.40 -0.15
CA GLU A 66 19.48 -9.61 0.23
C GLU A 66 19.11 -8.30 0.91
N ILE A 67 18.16 -7.54 0.33
CA ILE A 67 17.65 -6.31 0.93
C ILE A 67 16.96 -6.59 2.27
N LYS A 68 16.12 -7.63 2.33
CA LYS A 68 15.41 -8.03 3.54
C LYS A 68 16.35 -8.43 4.66
N GLU A 69 17.44 -9.15 4.37
CA GLU A 69 18.45 -9.50 5.37
C GLU A 69 19.14 -8.25 5.94
N LEU A 70 19.48 -7.28 5.10
CA LEU A 70 20.02 -5.99 5.54
C LEU A 70 19.04 -5.24 6.44
N LEU A 71 17.75 -5.19 6.06
CA LEU A 71 16.68 -4.56 6.83
C LEU A 71 16.49 -5.23 8.20
N ASN A 72 16.50 -6.56 8.26
CA ASN A 72 16.41 -7.31 9.52
C ASN A 72 17.60 -7.08 10.46
N GLN A 73 18.75 -6.69 9.90
CA GLN A 73 19.94 -6.31 10.64
C GLN A 73 20.02 -4.80 10.92
N HIS A 74 19.02 -4.02 10.51
CA HIS A 74 19.02 -2.55 10.53
C HIS A 74 20.25 -1.93 9.86
N LYS A 75 20.70 -2.52 8.76
CA LYS A 75 21.86 -2.06 8.00
C LYS A 75 21.43 -1.47 6.67
N GLY A 76 21.91 -0.26 6.39
CA GLY A 76 21.93 0.29 5.05
C GLY A 76 23.19 -0.14 4.30
N GLY A 77 23.41 0.45 3.13
CA GLY A 77 24.63 0.26 2.37
C GLY A 77 24.39 0.21 0.87
N GLU A 78 25.49 -0.03 0.16
CA GLU A 78 25.47 -0.28 -1.27
C GLU A 78 25.27 -1.77 -1.56
N ILE A 79 24.31 -2.07 -2.43
CA ILE A 79 24.05 -3.39 -3.00
C ILE A 79 24.42 -3.32 -4.47
N VAL A 80 25.46 -4.07 -4.88
CA VAL A 80 25.87 -4.20 -6.28
C VAL A 80 25.22 -5.45 -6.86
N LEU A 81 24.42 -5.29 -7.90
CA LEU A 81 23.64 -6.39 -8.48
C LEU A 81 24.52 -7.29 -9.36
N GLU A 82 24.35 -8.61 -9.25
CA GLU A 82 25.06 -9.58 -10.10
C GLU A 82 24.79 -9.36 -11.59
N GLN A 83 23.57 -8.93 -11.91
CA GLN A 83 23.11 -8.57 -13.24
C GLN A 83 22.23 -7.31 -13.13
N PRO A 84 22.35 -6.36 -14.06
CA PRO A 84 21.48 -5.20 -14.03
C PRO A 84 20.01 -5.59 -14.24
N ILE A 85 19.13 -4.85 -13.59
CA ILE A 85 17.68 -4.98 -13.68
C ILE A 85 17.07 -3.76 -14.37
N ASN A 86 15.84 -3.91 -14.84
CA ASN A 86 15.05 -2.82 -15.38
C ASN A 86 14.17 -2.21 -14.28
N ALA A 87 13.54 -1.06 -14.58
CA ALA A 87 12.68 -0.36 -13.62
C ALA A 87 11.49 -1.22 -13.14
N LYS A 88 10.95 -2.07 -14.01
CA LYS A 88 9.85 -2.97 -13.68
C LYS A 88 10.25 -3.96 -12.58
N SER A 89 11.38 -4.62 -12.73
CA SER A 89 11.90 -5.54 -11.71
C SER A 89 12.23 -4.82 -10.40
N TYR A 90 12.77 -3.60 -10.46
CA TYR A 90 12.95 -2.76 -9.28
C TYR A 90 11.63 -2.53 -8.53
N PHE A 91 10.55 -2.13 -9.23
CA PHE A 91 9.24 -1.91 -8.61
C PHE A 91 8.61 -3.19 -8.05
N HIS A 92 8.85 -4.34 -8.69
CA HIS A 92 8.40 -5.63 -8.16
C HIS A 92 9.02 -5.91 -6.78
N ILE A 93 10.33 -5.72 -6.66
CA ILE A 93 11.08 -5.89 -5.42
C ILE A 93 10.62 -4.87 -4.37
N GLU A 94 10.57 -3.58 -4.73
CA GLU A 94 10.16 -2.49 -3.84
C GLU A 94 8.75 -2.72 -3.26
N SER A 95 7.77 -3.03 -4.12
CA SER A 95 6.40 -3.24 -3.65
C SER A 95 6.29 -4.49 -2.79
N SER A 96 7.06 -5.54 -3.05
CA SER A 96 7.07 -6.73 -2.19
C SER A 96 7.55 -6.37 -0.79
N LEU A 97 8.62 -5.58 -0.66
CA LEU A 97 9.11 -5.08 0.64
C LEU A 97 8.09 -4.16 1.35
N ARG A 98 7.28 -3.45 0.57
CA ARG A 98 6.31 -2.48 1.07
C ARG A 98 5.00 -3.10 1.54
N TYR A 99 4.48 -4.09 0.83
CA TYR A 99 3.09 -4.55 1.00
C TYR A 99 2.94 -5.97 1.54
N ASP A 100 3.98 -6.79 1.51
CA ASP A 100 3.96 -8.11 2.12
C ASP A 100 4.46 -8.07 3.58
N GLY A 101 4.03 -9.05 4.38
CA GLY A 101 4.50 -9.28 5.75
C GLY A 101 4.57 -8.02 6.64
N ILE A 102 5.75 -7.83 7.25
CA ILE A 102 6.13 -6.59 7.95
C ILE A 102 6.52 -5.57 6.88
N SER A 103 5.75 -4.49 6.73
CA SER A 103 6.05 -3.44 5.76
C SER A 103 7.38 -2.76 6.11
N TYR A 104 8.46 -3.02 5.38
CA TYR A 104 9.77 -2.42 5.65
C TYR A 104 9.92 -1.02 5.09
N TRP A 105 8.95 -0.54 4.32
CA TRP A 105 9.04 0.74 3.63
C TRP A 105 8.99 1.96 4.56
N TYR A 106 8.53 1.80 5.81
CA TYR A 106 8.69 2.87 6.80
C TYR A 106 10.10 2.92 7.38
N LEU A 107 10.87 1.84 7.24
CA LEU A 107 12.21 1.69 7.82
C LEU A 107 13.30 2.10 6.84
N ALA A 108 13.06 2.11 5.54
CA ALA A 108 14.14 2.33 4.59
C ALA A 108 13.72 2.87 3.22
N TYR A 109 14.74 3.35 2.51
CA TYR A 109 14.67 3.91 1.17
C TYR A 109 15.62 3.17 0.23
N LEU A 110 15.15 2.89 -0.98
CA LEU A 110 15.91 2.21 -2.03
C LEU A 110 16.20 3.20 -3.16
N PHE A 111 17.47 3.51 -3.42
CA PHE A 111 17.86 4.41 -4.52
C PHE A 111 18.61 3.64 -5.60
N PRO A 112 18.04 3.51 -6.82
CA PRO A 112 18.66 2.73 -7.88
C PRO A 112 19.63 3.56 -8.74
N PHE A 113 20.77 2.97 -9.08
CA PHE A 113 21.84 3.60 -9.86
C PHE A 113 22.33 2.68 -10.98
N SER A 114 22.77 3.28 -12.07
CA SER A 114 23.52 2.60 -13.14
C SER A 114 24.99 2.38 -12.75
N SER A 115 25.67 1.54 -13.53
CA SER A 115 27.09 1.23 -13.38
C SER A 115 27.99 2.48 -13.34
N ASP A 116 27.63 3.55 -14.06
CA ASP A 116 28.33 4.84 -14.07
C ASP A 116 27.93 5.80 -12.94
N ASN A 117 27.19 5.32 -11.92
CA ASN A 117 26.70 6.08 -10.77
C ASN A 117 25.62 7.11 -11.09
N THR A 118 24.97 7.05 -12.26
CA THR A 118 23.82 7.89 -12.55
C THR A 118 22.59 7.37 -11.81
N HIS A 119 21.89 8.26 -11.07
CA HIS A 119 20.62 7.92 -10.46
C HIS A 119 19.58 7.58 -11.55
N VAL A 120 19.01 6.39 -11.48
CA VAL A 120 17.96 5.93 -12.41
C VAL A 120 16.63 6.28 -11.77
N ILE A 121 15.86 7.19 -12.37
CA ILE A 121 14.52 7.52 -11.85
C ILE A 121 13.54 6.48 -12.40
N PRO A 122 13.08 5.48 -11.60
CA PRO A 122 12.34 4.35 -12.15
C PRO A 122 10.98 4.75 -12.71
N ALA A 123 10.36 5.81 -12.16
CA ALA A 123 9.10 6.36 -12.67
C ALA A 123 9.20 6.81 -14.15
N ASN A 124 10.35 7.35 -14.56
CA ASN A 124 10.58 7.76 -15.96
C ASN A 124 10.86 6.55 -16.89
N GLU A 125 11.19 5.40 -16.31
CA GLU A 125 11.64 4.19 -17.02
C GLU A 125 10.69 3.00 -16.80
N GLN A 126 9.51 3.19 -16.19
CA GLN A 126 8.66 2.11 -15.65
C GLN A 126 8.21 1.05 -16.68
N TYR A 127 8.31 1.36 -17.97
CA TYR A 127 7.99 0.48 -19.10
C TYR A 127 9.20 0.04 -19.93
N SER A 128 10.37 0.50 -19.53
CA SER A 128 11.61 0.16 -20.17
C SER A 128 11.97 -1.27 -19.83
N GLU A 129 12.15 -2.09 -20.86
CA GLU A 129 12.80 -3.40 -20.72
C GLU A 129 14.33 -3.23 -20.63
N GLU A 130 14.84 -2.01 -20.74
CA GLU A 130 16.26 -1.70 -20.66
C GLU A 130 16.77 -1.90 -19.22
N LYS A 131 17.79 -2.75 -19.11
CA LYS A 131 18.45 -3.07 -17.84
C LYS A 131 19.51 -2.02 -17.54
N LYS A 132 19.12 -1.01 -16.76
CA LYS A 132 19.94 0.18 -16.43
C LYS A 132 20.33 0.28 -14.96
N ILE A 133 19.73 -0.53 -14.08
CA ILE A 133 19.97 -0.47 -12.64
C ILE A 133 20.98 -1.55 -12.30
N ASP A 134 22.19 -1.15 -11.96
CA ASP A 134 23.30 -2.02 -11.59
C ASP A 134 23.54 -2.05 -10.07
N LYS A 135 23.07 -1.01 -9.36
CA LYS A 135 23.31 -0.80 -7.93
C LYS A 135 22.07 -0.26 -7.25
N ILE A 136 21.90 -0.58 -5.98
CA ILE A 136 20.87 -0.02 -5.11
C ILE A 136 21.56 0.49 -3.84
N LEU A 137 21.38 1.77 -3.52
CA LEU A 137 21.73 2.31 -2.21
C LEU A 137 20.53 2.15 -1.28
N LEU A 138 20.70 1.36 -0.23
CA LEU A 138 19.73 1.18 0.85
C LEU A 138 20.04 2.15 1.98
N ILE A 139 19.11 3.06 2.27
CA ILE A 139 19.22 3.98 3.40
C ILE A 139 18.20 3.59 4.46
N ILE A 140 18.67 3.32 5.69
CA ILE A 140 17.78 3.07 6.82
C ILE A 140 17.33 4.41 7.40
N ASP A 141 16.03 4.54 7.62
CA ASP A 141 15.44 5.70 8.26
C ASP A 141 15.97 5.84 9.69
N SER A 142 16.38 7.05 10.04
CA SER A 142 16.88 7.39 11.37
C SER A 142 16.51 8.81 11.74
N ASP A 143 16.48 9.10 13.04
CA ASP A 143 16.24 10.46 13.54
C ASP A 143 17.29 11.46 13.02
N LYS A 144 18.50 10.97 12.73
CA LYS A 144 19.56 11.75 12.11
C LYS A 144 19.32 11.97 10.61
N PHE A 145 18.98 10.92 9.86
CA PHE A 145 18.65 11.01 8.43
C PHE A 145 17.53 12.02 8.20
N GLN A 146 16.49 11.97 9.02
CA GLN A 146 15.35 12.86 8.92
C GLN A 146 15.64 14.32 9.27
N ARG A 147 16.59 14.59 10.18
CA ARG A 147 16.98 15.97 10.54
C ARG A 147 17.95 16.58 9.55
N GLU A 148 18.80 15.75 8.96
CA GLU A 148 19.95 16.17 8.17
C GLU A 148 19.74 15.91 6.67
N MET A 149 18.59 15.35 6.26
CA MET A 149 18.30 15.17 4.84
C MET A 149 18.33 16.51 4.13
N PRO A 150 19.20 16.69 3.13
CA PRO A 150 19.14 17.88 2.30
C PRO A 150 17.80 17.90 1.57
N VAL A 151 17.15 19.06 1.55
CA VAL A 151 15.99 19.29 0.68
C VAL A 151 16.48 19.11 -0.76
N ILE A 152 16.19 17.97 -1.36
CA ILE A 152 16.44 17.76 -2.79
C ILE A 152 15.49 18.71 -3.52
N SER A 153 16.03 19.75 -4.12
CA SER A 153 15.24 20.72 -4.87
C SER A 153 14.84 20.14 -6.24
N GLU A 154 13.76 20.63 -6.85
CA GLU A 154 13.39 20.24 -8.22
C GLU A 154 14.53 20.52 -9.23
N GLU A 155 15.40 21.49 -8.96
CA GLU A 155 16.58 21.78 -9.79
C GLU A 155 17.64 20.67 -9.71
N ASP A 156 17.80 20.01 -8.55
CA ASP A 156 18.74 18.89 -8.37
C ASP A 156 18.28 17.62 -9.11
N VAL A 157 16.98 17.49 -9.36
CA VAL A 157 16.38 16.33 -10.07
C VAL A 157 16.41 16.51 -11.59
N THR A 158 16.53 17.75 -12.09
CA THR A 158 16.31 18.09 -13.50
C THR A 158 17.56 18.49 -14.29
N ASN A 159 18.72 18.66 -13.66
CA ASN A 159 19.96 19.08 -14.31
C ASN A 159 21.03 17.97 -14.52
N SER A 160 22.00 18.31 -15.36
CA SER A 160 22.78 17.44 -16.26
C SER A 160 23.68 16.34 -15.65
N LYS A 161 24.11 15.39 -16.50
CA LYS A 161 25.00 14.24 -16.23
C LYS A 161 26.28 14.49 -15.39
N GLU A 162 26.75 15.72 -15.24
CA GLU A 162 27.92 16.04 -14.38
C GLU A 162 27.55 16.15 -12.89
N GLU A 163 26.28 16.42 -12.52
CA GLU A 163 25.81 16.51 -11.13
C GLU A 163 25.36 15.15 -10.56
N SER A 164 25.09 14.15 -11.42
CA SER A 164 24.58 12.84 -10.98
C SER A 164 25.62 11.97 -10.25
N THR A 165 26.91 12.14 -10.56
CA THR A 165 28.00 11.40 -9.90
C THR A 165 28.25 11.92 -8.48
N ASP A 166 28.04 13.23 -8.26
CA ASP A 166 28.07 13.85 -6.95
C ASP A 166 26.90 13.36 -6.09
N ILE A 167 25.71 13.14 -6.66
CA ILE A 167 24.55 12.59 -5.93
C ILE A 167 24.86 11.20 -5.36
N TYR A 168 25.38 10.28 -6.16
CA TYR A 168 25.72 8.93 -5.68
C TYR A 168 26.74 8.98 -4.53
N GLN A 169 27.83 9.73 -4.68
CA GLN A 169 28.85 9.81 -3.63
C GLN A 169 28.33 10.53 -2.38
N ASN A 170 27.56 11.60 -2.55
CA ASN A 170 26.92 12.31 -1.43
C ASN A 170 25.95 11.40 -0.66
N MET A 171 25.15 10.59 -1.37
CA MET A 171 24.23 9.65 -0.74
C MET A 171 24.97 8.52 -0.05
N LYS A 172 26.07 8.03 -0.65
CA LYS A 172 26.93 7.01 -0.04
C LYS A 172 27.63 7.53 1.23
N ASP A 173 28.19 8.73 1.17
CA ASP A 173 28.80 9.39 2.32
C ASP A 173 27.76 9.68 3.41
N ALA A 174 26.54 10.05 3.01
CA ALA A 174 25.42 10.21 3.94
C ALA A 174 25.07 8.87 4.61
N ILE A 175 25.01 7.75 3.87
CA ILE A 175 24.81 6.42 4.46
C ILE A 175 25.89 6.15 5.53
N ASP A 176 27.16 6.29 5.19
CA ASP A 176 28.25 6.04 6.13
C ASP A 176 28.19 6.96 7.36
N TYR A 177 27.81 8.23 7.18
CA TYR A 177 27.65 9.19 8.26
C TYR A 177 26.40 8.96 9.12
N LEU A 178 25.32 8.43 8.55
CA LEU A 178 24.03 8.21 9.20
C LEU A 178 23.91 6.82 9.83
N MET A 179 24.70 5.85 9.36
CA MET A 179 24.75 4.49 9.89
C MET A 179 25.55 4.36 11.19
N ASP A 180 26.06 5.46 11.74
CA ASP A 180 26.63 5.51 13.09
C ASP A 180 25.51 5.49 14.16
N ASN A 181 25.03 4.27 14.48
CA ASN A 181 24.28 3.84 15.66
C ASN A 181 23.11 4.70 16.18
N GLU A 182 21.85 4.35 15.86
CA GLU A 182 20.69 4.60 16.75
C GLU A 182 19.60 3.50 16.61
N ASP A 183 19.84 2.28 17.10
CA ASP A 183 18.82 1.21 17.22
C ASP A 183 17.54 1.70 17.95
N SER A 184 17.67 2.68 18.86
CA SER A 184 16.59 3.17 19.70
C SER A 184 15.46 3.91 18.98
N TYR A 185 15.70 4.47 17.78
CA TYR A 185 14.67 5.22 17.05
C TYR A 185 13.66 4.28 16.40
N TYR A 186 14.15 3.28 15.66
CA TYR A 186 13.33 2.25 15.03
C TYR A 186 12.54 1.47 16.08
N ASP A 187 13.22 0.98 17.12
CA ASP A 187 12.59 0.17 18.17
C ASP A 187 11.42 0.93 18.79
N GLY A 188 11.58 2.23 19.02
CA GLY A 188 10.52 3.08 19.57
C GLY A 188 9.33 3.30 18.62
N ILE A 189 9.55 3.36 17.30
CA ILE A 189 8.46 3.44 16.32
C ILE A 189 7.73 2.10 16.21
N ASN A 190 8.48 1.01 16.09
CA ASN A 190 7.93 -0.33 15.97
C ASN A 190 7.16 -0.73 17.23
N GLU A 191 7.68 -0.45 18.43
CA GLU A 191 6.97 -0.68 19.69
C GLU A 191 5.62 0.07 19.73
N LYS A 192 5.57 1.31 19.23
CA LYS A 192 4.31 2.07 19.13
C LYS A 192 3.33 1.46 18.14
N ILE A 193 3.80 1.00 16.98
CA ILE A 193 2.95 0.31 15.99
C ILE A 193 2.37 -0.96 16.62
N GLU A 194 3.23 -1.83 17.17
CA GLU A 194 2.85 -3.10 17.78
C GLU A 194 1.86 -2.88 18.92
N LYS A 195 2.13 -1.91 19.80
CA LYS A 195 1.23 -1.56 20.90
C LYS A 195 -0.13 -1.09 20.39
N ASN A 196 -0.18 -0.24 19.37
CA ASN A 196 -1.43 0.24 18.80
C ASN A 196 -2.23 -0.91 18.17
N LEU A 197 -1.59 -1.75 17.35
CA LEU A 197 -2.24 -2.89 16.69
C LEU A 197 -2.73 -3.91 17.71
N GLN A 198 -1.91 -4.24 18.71
CA GLN A 198 -2.29 -5.19 19.76
C GLN A 198 -3.45 -4.66 20.60
N GLN A 199 -3.47 -3.37 20.93
CA GLN A 199 -4.56 -2.78 21.68
C GLN A 199 -5.91 -2.90 20.94
N ILE A 200 -5.92 -2.70 19.62
CA ILE A 200 -7.13 -2.89 18.80
C ILE A 200 -7.63 -4.34 18.89
N ILE A 201 -6.72 -5.32 18.88
CA ILE A 201 -7.08 -6.73 18.97
C ILE A 201 -7.56 -7.08 20.38
N ASP A 202 -6.93 -6.54 21.42
CA ASP A 202 -7.30 -6.78 22.82
C ASP A 202 -8.68 -6.20 23.17
N ASP A 203 -9.05 -5.07 22.56
CA ASP A 203 -10.35 -4.43 22.70
C ASP A 203 -11.47 -5.11 21.88
N MET A 204 -11.11 -6.03 20.97
CA MET A 204 -12.07 -6.79 20.17
C MET A 204 -12.87 -7.77 21.03
N SER A 205 -14.17 -7.86 20.78
CA SER A 205 -15.03 -8.84 21.46
C SER A 205 -14.59 -10.28 21.15
N LYS A 206 -14.69 -11.17 22.14
CA LYS A 206 -14.37 -12.60 21.96
C LYS A 206 -15.48 -13.31 21.20
N GLY A 207 -15.10 -14.28 20.36
CA GLY A 207 -16.05 -15.14 19.66
C GLY A 207 -16.69 -14.51 18.41
N LEU A 208 -16.10 -13.44 17.88
CA LEU A 208 -16.47 -12.92 16.56
C LEU A 208 -16.09 -13.94 15.48
N ASN A 209 -16.92 -14.05 14.45
CA ASN A 209 -16.54 -14.74 13.22
C ASN A 209 -15.63 -13.85 12.34
N GLN A 210 -15.09 -14.42 11.26
CA GLN A 210 -14.21 -13.71 10.34
C GLN A 210 -14.81 -12.41 9.76
N GLU A 211 -16.08 -12.41 9.35
CA GLU A 211 -16.74 -11.20 8.84
C GLU A 211 -16.86 -10.13 9.95
N GLU A 212 -17.34 -10.52 11.12
CA GLU A 212 -17.51 -9.60 12.26
C GLU A 212 -16.20 -8.96 12.70
N ALA A 213 -15.08 -9.72 12.68
CA ALA A 213 -13.74 -9.21 12.97
C ALA A 213 -13.35 -8.11 11.98
N VAL A 214 -13.56 -8.35 10.67
CA VAL A 214 -13.26 -7.39 9.61
C VAL A 214 -14.15 -6.15 9.71
N GLN A 215 -15.43 -6.31 10.08
CA GLN A 215 -16.32 -5.17 10.32
C GLN A 215 -15.86 -4.36 11.53
N TYR A 216 -15.41 -5.02 12.60
CA TYR A 216 -14.84 -4.37 13.78
C TYR A 216 -13.58 -3.56 13.43
N PHE A 217 -12.62 -4.14 12.71
CA PHE A 217 -11.41 -3.41 12.31
C PHE A 217 -11.71 -2.23 11.38
N SER A 218 -12.62 -2.40 10.41
CA SER A 218 -13.09 -1.30 9.57
C SER A 218 -13.72 -0.18 10.39
N GLN A 219 -14.57 -0.53 11.37
CA GLN A 219 -15.20 0.47 12.24
C GLN A 219 -14.17 1.21 13.06
N TRP A 220 -13.17 0.50 13.61
CA TRP A 220 -12.08 1.13 14.33
C TRP A 220 -11.33 2.13 13.44
N LEU A 221 -11.02 1.77 12.19
CA LEU A 221 -10.38 2.68 11.23
C LEU A 221 -11.24 3.93 10.96
N VAL A 222 -12.54 3.75 10.72
CA VAL A 222 -13.49 4.86 10.49
C VAL A 222 -13.53 5.83 11.67
N ASP A 223 -13.52 5.30 12.90
CA ASP A 223 -13.65 6.10 14.11
C ASP A 223 -12.37 6.81 14.53
N HIS A 224 -11.20 6.27 14.15
CA HIS A 224 -9.91 6.72 14.70
C HIS A 224 -8.94 7.28 13.68
N MET A 225 -9.12 7.02 12.38
CA MET A 225 -8.20 7.48 11.34
C MET A 225 -8.78 8.65 10.55
N VAL A 226 -7.90 9.55 10.12
CA VAL A 226 -8.24 10.72 9.32
C VAL A 226 -7.56 10.63 7.96
N TYR A 227 -8.34 10.83 6.90
CA TYR A 227 -7.81 11.00 5.56
C TYR A 227 -7.42 12.47 5.33
N ASP A 228 -6.16 12.71 4.96
CA ASP A 228 -5.67 14.04 4.57
C ASP A 228 -5.47 14.10 3.05
N PRO A 229 -6.38 14.77 2.30
CA PRO A 229 -6.28 14.87 0.85
C PRO A 229 -5.08 15.71 0.40
N ALA A 230 -4.51 16.57 1.24
CA ALA A 230 -3.31 17.32 0.91
C ALA A 230 -2.08 16.40 0.85
N ILE A 231 -1.98 15.46 1.79
CA ILE A 231 -0.92 14.43 1.79
C ILE A 231 -1.08 13.50 0.58
N ALA A 232 -2.31 13.07 0.29
CA ALA A 232 -2.58 12.21 -0.86
C ALA A 232 -2.22 12.91 -2.18
N LYS A 233 -2.61 14.18 -2.34
CA LYS A 233 -2.22 14.99 -3.50
C LYS A 233 -0.71 15.10 -3.62
N TYR A 234 0.01 15.40 -2.53
CA TYR A 234 1.47 15.48 -2.51
C TYR A 234 2.12 14.17 -2.96
N ILE A 235 1.69 13.01 -2.44
CA ILE A 235 2.20 11.69 -2.86
C ILE A 235 2.01 11.46 -4.36
N MET A 236 0.88 11.91 -4.92
CA MET A 236 0.56 11.68 -6.32
C MET A 236 1.22 12.67 -7.28
N THR A 237 1.47 13.92 -6.85
CA THR A 237 1.94 14.98 -7.74
C THR A 237 3.38 15.40 -7.52
N GLY A 238 4.02 15.03 -6.40
CA GLY A 238 5.37 15.50 -6.00
C GLY A 238 5.44 16.99 -5.62
N ASP A 239 4.43 17.74 -6.01
CA ASP A 239 4.29 19.19 -5.82
C ASP A 239 3.94 19.51 -4.35
N LEU A 240 4.83 20.23 -3.64
CA LEU A 240 4.53 21.31 -2.67
C LEU A 240 5.80 21.77 -1.92
N VAL A 241 6.25 22.99 -2.23
CA VAL A 241 7.19 23.77 -1.42
C VAL A 241 6.70 23.83 0.04
N GLY A 242 7.43 23.22 0.98
CA GLY A 242 7.26 23.41 2.43
C GLY A 242 6.44 22.37 3.20
N TYR A 243 6.17 21.18 2.64
CA TYR A 243 5.51 20.08 3.38
C TYR A 243 6.52 19.07 3.97
N ASP A 244 6.17 18.45 5.10
CA ASP A 244 7.04 17.57 5.89
C ASP A 244 7.11 16.15 5.29
N PHE A 245 8.29 15.76 4.78
CA PHE A 245 8.57 14.44 4.20
C PHE A 245 8.22 13.28 5.15
N ARG A 246 8.37 13.48 6.48
CA ARG A 246 7.99 12.46 7.47
C ARG A 246 6.51 12.14 7.42
N LYS A 247 5.67 13.17 7.31
CA LYS A 247 4.21 12.99 7.28
C LYS A 247 3.76 12.23 6.05
N GLN A 248 4.45 12.41 4.93
CA GLN A 248 4.17 11.68 3.69
C GLN A 248 4.38 10.18 3.86
N ILE A 249 5.57 9.80 4.32
CA ILE A 249 5.96 8.39 4.49
C ILE A 249 5.10 7.75 5.56
N SER A 250 4.85 8.49 6.63
CA SER A 250 4.03 7.97 7.70
C SER A 250 2.62 7.68 7.22
N ALA A 251 1.98 8.64 6.56
CA ALA A 251 0.63 8.48 6.03
C ALA A 251 0.51 7.35 4.99
N GLY A 252 1.57 7.10 4.21
CA GLY A 252 1.64 6.07 3.18
C GLY A 252 2.19 4.72 3.64
N SER A 253 2.31 4.47 4.95
CA SER A 253 2.84 3.23 5.53
C SER A 253 2.04 2.78 6.77
N ILE A 254 2.44 1.64 7.35
CA ILE A 254 1.82 1.13 8.58
C ILE A 254 1.98 2.10 9.77
N THR A 255 3.01 2.96 9.77
CA THR A 255 3.25 3.94 10.84
C THR A 255 2.14 5.00 10.94
N SER A 256 1.30 5.19 9.91
CA SER A 256 0.12 6.07 9.94
C SER A 256 -0.78 5.84 11.15
N ILE A 257 -0.78 4.61 11.69
CA ILE A 257 -1.52 4.27 12.91
C ILE A 257 -1.06 5.11 14.11
N ASN A 258 0.20 5.51 14.19
CA ASN A 258 0.72 6.28 15.33
C ASN A 258 0.17 7.72 15.34
N ASP A 259 0.10 8.34 14.17
CA ASP A 259 -0.36 9.73 14.03
C ASP A 259 -1.84 9.86 13.71
N ARG A 260 -2.52 8.73 13.48
CA ARG A 260 -3.94 8.63 13.11
C ARG A 260 -4.30 9.36 11.81
N ILE A 261 -3.32 9.59 10.94
CA ILE A 261 -3.48 10.23 9.64
C ILE A 261 -2.86 9.33 8.58
N GLY A 262 -3.59 9.05 7.51
CA GLY A 262 -3.14 8.11 6.48
C GLY A 262 -3.69 8.38 5.08
N THR A 263 -3.17 7.62 4.13
CA THR A 263 -3.67 7.51 2.76
C THR A 263 -4.13 6.09 2.46
N CYS A 264 -4.57 5.84 1.22
CA CYS A 264 -5.09 4.54 0.81
C CYS A 264 -4.15 3.37 1.10
N THR A 265 -2.84 3.57 0.95
CA THR A 265 -1.84 2.58 1.32
C THR A 265 -1.77 2.34 2.82
N GLY A 266 -1.64 3.41 3.63
CA GLY A 266 -1.51 3.28 5.08
C GLY A 266 -2.72 2.59 5.71
N PHE A 267 -3.93 2.99 5.31
CA PHE A 267 -5.17 2.38 5.79
C PHE A 267 -5.30 0.91 5.39
N SER A 268 -4.93 0.57 4.15
CA SER A 268 -4.98 -0.81 3.67
C SER A 268 -3.97 -1.69 4.42
N LEU A 269 -2.76 -1.19 4.67
CA LEU A 269 -1.75 -1.88 5.47
C LEU A 269 -2.22 -2.13 6.90
N ILE A 270 -2.86 -1.15 7.56
CA ILE A 270 -3.38 -1.34 8.92
C ILE A 270 -4.46 -2.43 8.91
N LEU A 271 -5.43 -2.36 7.98
CA LEU A 271 -6.53 -3.33 7.92
C LEU A 271 -6.01 -4.75 7.68
N THR A 272 -5.10 -4.93 6.71
CA THR A 272 -4.57 -6.26 6.40
C THR A 272 -3.70 -6.79 7.54
N ASN A 273 -2.93 -5.94 8.21
CA ASN A 273 -2.11 -6.36 9.36
C ASN A 273 -2.98 -6.81 10.54
N LEU A 274 -4.08 -6.10 10.84
CA LEU A 274 -5.04 -6.51 11.87
C LEU A 274 -5.68 -7.87 11.55
N CYS A 275 -6.13 -8.07 10.31
CA CYS A 275 -6.65 -9.36 9.84
C CYS A 275 -5.61 -10.49 9.99
N ASN A 276 -4.38 -10.26 9.52
CA ASN A 276 -3.31 -11.24 9.56
C ASN A 276 -2.92 -11.63 11.00
N ARG A 277 -2.98 -10.70 11.95
CA ARG A 277 -2.69 -10.98 13.38
C ARG A 277 -3.73 -11.85 14.05
N VAL A 278 -4.96 -11.80 13.58
CA VAL A 278 -6.02 -12.71 14.03
C VAL A 278 -6.10 -13.97 13.15
N GLY A 279 -5.05 -14.27 12.37
CA GLY A 279 -4.94 -15.49 11.58
C GLY A 279 -5.78 -15.50 10.30
N MET A 280 -6.31 -14.36 9.86
CA MET A 280 -7.02 -14.23 8.59
C MET A 280 -6.07 -13.76 7.50
N GLU A 281 -5.89 -14.57 6.45
CA GLU A 281 -5.06 -14.20 5.30
C GLU A 281 -5.59 -12.95 4.61
N ALA A 282 -4.81 -11.86 4.64
CA ALA A 282 -5.14 -10.59 4.02
C ALA A 282 -3.91 -9.93 3.42
N TYR A 283 -4.10 -9.21 2.31
CA TYR A 283 -3.04 -8.52 1.60
C TYR A 283 -3.53 -7.23 0.96
N VAL A 284 -2.62 -6.28 0.79
CA VAL A 284 -2.91 -5.05 0.08
C VAL A 284 -2.98 -5.36 -1.41
N VAL A 285 -3.94 -4.75 -2.07
CA VAL A 285 -4.12 -4.81 -3.52
C VAL A 285 -4.04 -3.39 -4.05
N LEU A 286 -3.32 -3.23 -5.15
CA LEU A 286 -3.17 -1.95 -5.82
C LEU A 286 -3.86 -1.98 -7.19
N GLY A 287 -4.35 -0.82 -7.61
CA GLY A 287 -4.87 -0.64 -8.95
C GLY A 287 -5.43 0.75 -9.16
N ASP A 288 -6.42 0.85 -10.03
CA ASP A 288 -6.97 2.14 -10.46
C ASP A 288 -8.41 2.34 -10.04
N THR A 289 -8.72 3.59 -9.75
CA THR A 289 -10.07 4.13 -9.60
C THR A 289 -10.26 5.27 -10.60
N PRO A 290 -11.48 5.79 -10.81
CA PRO A 290 -11.68 7.00 -11.61
C PRO A 290 -10.91 8.23 -11.09
N GLY A 291 -10.51 8.23 -9.80
CA GLY A 291 -9.69 9.28 -9.19
C GLY A 291 -8.18 9.06 -9.35
N GLY A 292 -7.77 8.01 -10.05
CA GLY A 292 -6.37 7.60 -10.21
C GLY A 292 -6.02 6.39 -9.37
N ARG A 293 -4.71 6.22 -9.18
CA ARG A 293 -4.10 5.09 -8.52
C ARG A 293 -4.54 4.96 -7.06
N HIS A 294 -4.82 3.73 -6.62
CA HIS A 294 -5.40 3.48 -5.30
C HIS A 294 -4.99 2.11 -4.73
N GLY A 295 -4.96 2.01 -3.41
CA GLY A 295 -4.78 0.77 -2.68
C GLY A 295 -6.01 0.39 -1.85
N TRP A 296 -6.29 -0.91 -1.74
CA TRP A 296 -7.36 -1.46 -0.91
C TRP A 296 -6.95 -2.81 -0.31
N ALA A 297 -7.76 -3.37 0.59
CA ALA A 297 -7.50 -4.66 1.22
C ALA A 297 -8.25 -5.78 0.49
N ALA A 298 -7.57 -6.90 0.26
CA ALA A 298 -8.15 -8.20 -0.04
C ALA A 298 -8.01 -9.10 1.19
N ILE A 299 -9.09 -9.81 1.54
CA ILE A 299 -9.21 -10.56 2.78
C ILE A 299 -9.89 -11.88 2.46
N LYS A 300 -9.24 -12.98 2.84
CA LYS A 300 -9.78 -14.32 2.67
C LYS A 300 -10.71 -14.67 3.83
N ILE A 301 -11.94 -15.07 3.48
CA ILE A 301 -12.97 -15.49 4.42
C ILE A 301 -13.49 -16.83 3.93
N GLY A 302 -13.26 -17.88 4.72
CA GLY A 302 -13.38 -19.27 4.24
C GLY A 302 -12.51 -19.50 3.00
N ASP A 303 -13.14 -19.96 1.91
CA ASP A 303 -12.48 -20.25 0.63
C ASP A 303 -12.56 -19.09 -0.38
N GLU A 304 -13.19 -17.96 -0.01
CA GLU A 304 -13.43 -16.83 -0.91
C GLU A 304 -12.63 -15.58 -0.50
N THR A 305 -12.22 -14.79 -1.49
CA THR A 305 -11.57 -13.48 -1.27
C THR A 305 -12.58 -12.35 -1.39
N TYR A 306 -12.63 -11.52 -0.36
CA TYR A 306 -13.44 -10.32 -0.26
C TYR A 306 -12.56 -9.07 -0.24
N TYR A 307 -13.14 -7.94 -0.58
CA TYR A 307 -12.44 -6.68 -0.76
C TYR A 307 -13.06 -5.57 0.09
N LYS A 308 -12.20 -4.71 0.64
CA LYS A 308 -12.57 -3.49 1.33
C LYS A 308 -11.66 -2.34 0.97
N ASP A 309 -12.27 -1.17 0.78
CA ASP A 309 -11.57 0.10 0.58
C ASP A 309 -11.68 0.95 1.84
N PRO A 310 -10.72 0.84 2.79
CA PRO A 310 -10.81 1.58 4.04
C PRO A 310 -10.76 3.09 3.84
N THR A 311 -10.10 3.58 2.77
CA THR A 311 -10.08 5.02 2.42
C THR A 311 -11.50 5.52 2.21
N SER A 312 -12.27 4.81 1.39
CA SER A 312 -13.64 5.21 1.09
C SER A 312 -14.57 5.05 2.29
N GLU A 313 -14.30 4.12 3.21
CA GLU A 313 -15.06 4.00 4.46
C GLU A 313 -14.78 5.18 5.40
N ILE A 314 -13.50 5.54 5.57
CA ILE A 314 -13.04 6.67 6.41
C ILE A 314 -13.57 8.00 5.87
N GLU A 315 -13.39 8.29 4.57
CA GLU A 315 -13.87 9.54 3.95
C GLU A 315 -15.40 9.71 4.08
N ASN A 316 -16.15 8.61 3.95
CA ASN A 316 -17.61 8.64 4.04
C ASN A 316 -18.12 8.41 5.47
N GLN A 317 -17.23 8.27 6.45
CA GLN A 317 -17.56 8.00 7.86
C GLN A 317 -18.56 6.85 8.02
N LYS A 318 -18.34 5.78 7.23
CA LYS A 318 -19.28 4.67 7.12
C LYS A 318 -18.61 3.40 6.66
N VAL A 319 -18.69 2.38 7.51
CA VAL A 319 -18.30 1.00 7.18
C VAL A 319 -19.20 0.44 6.10
N LYS A 320 -18.59 -0.24 5.12
CA LYS A 320 -19.28 -0.89 4.00
C LYS A 320 -19.28 -2.40 4.21
N PRO A 321 -20.30 -3.11 3.68
CA PRO A 321 -20.29 -4.56 3.68
C PRO A 321 -19.10 -5.09 2.86
N LEU A 322 -18.65 -6.29 3.18
CA LEU A 322 -17.65 -7.00 2.39
C LEU A 322 -18.14 -7.21 0.95
N GLN A 323 -17.22 -7.10 0.00
CA GLN A 323 -17.55 -7.15 -1.42
C GLN A 323 -16.76 -8.27 -2.09
N THR A 324 -17.44 -9.12 -2.84
CA THR A 324 -16.79 -10.07 -3.76
C THR A 324 -16.03 -9.32 -4.84
N GLU A 325 -15.13 -9.99 -5.55
CA GLU A 325 -14.39 -9.42 -6.68
C GLU A 325 -15.30 -8.74 -7.71
N VAL A 326 -16.39 -9.40 -8.08
CA VAL A 326 -17.37 -8.91 -9.05
C VAL A 326 -18.02 -7.62 -8.55
N GLN A 327 -18.45 -7.58 -7.29
CA GLN A 327 -19.04 -6.38 -6.69
C GLN A 327 -18.01 -5.24 -6.63
N PHE A 328 -16.77 -5.55 -6.24
CA PHE A 328 -15.75 -4.53 -5.98
C PHE A 328 -15.22 -3.90 -7.27
N TYR A 329 -14.85 -4.71 -8.28
CA TYR A 329 -14.23 -4.20 -9.51
C TYR A 329 -15.24 -3.72 -10.55
N GLN A 330 -16.29 -4.50 -10.82
CA GLN A 330 -17.19 -4.18 -11.94
C GLN A 330 -18.15 -3.04 -11.60
N TYR A 331 -18.58 -2.91 -10.34
CA TYR A 331 -19.60 -1.93 -9.97
C TYR A 331 -19.03 -0.58 -9.56
N PHE A 332 -17.84 -0.55 -8.95
CA PHE A 332 -17.20 0.70 -8.51
C PHE A 332 -16.17 1.23 -9.51
N HIS A 333 -16.16 0.67 -10.73
CA HIS A 333 -15.22 1.03 -11.80
C HIS A 333 -13.75 0.98 -11.32
N LYS A 334 -13.43 -0.04 -10.51
CA LYS A 334 -12.08 -0.29 -10.02
C LYS A 334 -11.44 -1.37 -10.85
N THR A 335 -10.16 -1.21 -11.13
CA THR A 335 -9.41 -2.21 -11.90
C THR A 335 -8.23 -2.67 -11.05
N TYR A 336 -8.21 -3.96 -10.68
CA TYR A 336 -6.99 -4.56 -10.15
C TYR A 336 -5.90 -4.45 -11.20
N LYS A 337 -4.72 -4.01 -10.78
CA LYS A 337 -3.54 -3.97 -11.62
C LYS A 337 -2.53 -4.94 -11.04
N PRO A 338 -2.28 -6.08 -11.70
CA PRO A 338 -1.13 -6.90 -11.34
C PRO A 338 0.14 -6.07 -11.50
N PHE A 339 1.21 -6.50 -10.83
CA PHE A 339 2.51 -5.84 -10.78
C PHE A 339 2.96 -5.10 -12.05
N SER A 340 2.75 -5.70 -13.22
CA SER A 340 3.14 -5.18 -14.52
C SER A 340 2.41 -3.91 -14.99
N ASP A 341 1.23 -3.64 -14.44
CA ASP A 341 0.31 -2.62 -14.96
C ASP A 341 0.07 -1.49 -13.95
N LEU A 342 0.75 -1.58 -12.82
CA LEU A 342 0.64 -0.66 -11.70
C LEU A 342 1.10 0.76 -12.08
N PHE A 343 1.95 0.94 -13.06
CA PHE A 343 2.58 2.24 -13.24
C PHE A 343 2.16 2.95 -14.53
N GLN A 344 0.94 2.73 -15.06
CA GLN A 344 0.53 3.32 -16.35
C GLN A 344 0.21 4.81 -16.14
N TYR A 345 1.19 5.69 -16.35
CA TYR A 345 0.98 7.14 -16.50
C TYR A 345 0.66 7.51 -17.95
#